data_AF-A0A370AMM5-F1
#
_entry.id   AF-A0A370AMM5-F1
#
_cell.length_a   1.000
_cell.length_b   1.000
_cell.length_c   1.000
_cell.angle_alpha   90.00
_cell.angle_beta   90.00
_cell.angle_gamma   90.00
#
_symmetry.space_group_name_H-M   'P 1'
#
loop_
_entity.id
_entity.type
_entity.pdbx_description
1 polymer ?
#
loop_
_entity_poly.entity_id
_entity_poly.type
_entity_poly.pdbx_seq_one_letter_code
_entity_poly.pdbx_strand_id
1 'polypeptide(L)' 'MFYYQKGTGSGLYIVRSLVEEKLKGDLSFQSKAGEGTVLRVTLPKDLSKI' A
#
# COMPACT_ATOMS: atom_id res chain seq x y z
N MET A 1 -26.72 12.72 10.93
CA MET A 1 -26.24 11.31 10.96
C MET A 1 -25.15 11.19 9.89
N PHE A 2 -23.88 11.13 10.30
CA PHE A 2 -22.76 10.99 9.36
C PHE A 2 -22.55 9.51 9.04
N TYR A 3 -22.74 9.13 7.77
CA TYR A 3 -22.49 7.77 7.30
C TYR A 3 -20.98 7.49 7.28
N TYR A 4 -20.51 6.62 8.18
CA TYR A 4 -19.17 6.06 8.11
C TYR A 4 -19.15 5.02 6.98
N GLN A 5 -18.77 5.44 5.77
CA GLN A 5 -18.56 4.49 4.66
C GLN A 5 -17.35 3.63 5.02
N LYS A 6 -17.62 2.41 5.46
CA LYS A 6 -16.60 1.39 5.71
C LYS A 6 -15.95 1.09 4.36
N GLY A 7 -14.75 1.64 4.13
CA GLY A 7 -13.98 1.32 2.93
C GLY A 7 -13.80 -0.20 2.81
N THR A 8 -13.89 -0.74 1.60
CA THR A 8 -13.90 -2.19 1.35
C THR A 8 -12.57 -2.90 1.67
N GLY A 9 -11.55 -2.16 2.08
CA GLY A 9 -10.17 -2.65 2.18
C GLY A 9 -9.52 -2.90 0.81
N SER A 10 -10.23 -2.68 -0.30
CA SER A 10 -9.72 -2.98 -1.65
C SER A 10 -8.57 -2.07 -2.07
N GLY A 11 -8.51 -0.83 -1.57
CA GLY A 11 -7.46 0.12 -1.96
C GLY A 11 -6.04 -0.40 -1.69
N LEU A 12 -5.80 -0.93 -0.48
CA LEU A 12 -4.49 -1.49 -0.12
C LEU A 12 -4.20 -2.81 -0.83
N TYR A 13 -5.23 -3.59 -1.14
CA TYR A 13 -5.07 -4.81 -1.94
C TYR A 13 -4.60 -4.47 -3.37
N ILE A 14 -5.21 -3.48 -4.02
CA ILE A 14 -4.80 -3.00 -5.35
C ILE A 14 -3.35 -2.51 -5.31
N VAL A 15 -2.99 -1.70 -4.30
CA VAL A 15 -1.62 -1.20 -4.13
C VAL A 15 -0.63 -2.35 -3.95
N ARG A 16 -0.96 -3.35 -3.13
CA ARG A 16 -0.12 -4.53 -2.92
C ARG A 16 0.11 -5.30 -4.22
N SER A 17 -0.96 -5.65 -4.95
CA SER A 17 -0.83 -6.40 -6.20
C SER A 17 -0.04 -5.62 -7.26
N LEU A 18 -0.20 -4.30 -7.34
CA LEU A 18 0.62 -3.46 -8.22
C LEU A 18 2.10 -3.52 -7.83
N VAL A 19 2.42 -3.26 -6.57
CA VAL A 19 3.80 -3.14 -6.09
C VAL A 19 4.51 -4.49 -6.15
N GLU A 20 3.94 -5.53 -5.54
CA GLU A 20 4.59 -6.84 -5.40
C GLU A 20 4.54 -7.64 -6.71
N GLU A 21 3.38 -7.74 -7.35
CA GLU A 21 3.19 -8.67 -8.47
C GLU A 21 3.68 -8.08 -9.80
N LYS A 22 3.37 -6.79 -10.05
CA LYS A 22 3.67 -6.13 -11.34
C LYS A 22 5.01 -5.42 -11.34
N LEU A 23 5.34 -4.72 -10.26
CA LEU A 23 6.54 -3.87 -10.19
C LEU A 23 7.72 -4.52 -9.46
N LYS A 24 7.55 -5.73 -8.92
CA LYS A 24 8.57 -6.46 -8.13
C LYS A 24 9.19 -5.59 -7.03
N GLY A 25 8.39 -4.69 -6.48
CA GLY A 25 8.73 -3.86 -5.34
C GLY A 25 8.36 -4.51 -4.01
N ASP A 26 8.58 -3.76 -2.94
CA ASP A 26 8.25 -4.12 -1.56
C ASP A 26 7.30 -3.09 -0.94
N LEU A 27 6.40 -3.58 -0.09
CA LEU A 27 5.44 -2.77 0.65
C LEU A 27 5.55 -3.09 2.14
N SER A 28 5.77 -2.07 2.97
CA SER A 28 5.73 -2.21 4.42
C SER A 28 4.87 -1.13 5.06
N PHE A 29 4.31 -1.42 6.24
CA PHE A 29 3.54 -0.46 7.01
C PHE A 29 3.86 -0.53 8.49
N GLN A 30 3.78 0.62 9.15
CA GLN A 30 3.87 0.75 10.60
C GLN A 30 2.74 1.67 11.05
N SER A 31 1.95 1.23 12.03
CA SER A 31 0.85 2.02 12.57
C SER A 31 0.89 1.99 14.08
N LYS A 32 0.70 3.16 14.69
CA LYS A 32 0.59 3.31 16.14
C LYS A 32 -0.55 4.27 16.45
N ALA A 33 -1.48 3.84 17.30
CA ALA A 33 -2.62 4.65 17.69
C ALA A 33 -2.15 5.97 18.32
N GLY A 34 -2.74 7.09 17.87
CA GLY A 34 -2.32 8.43 18.28
C GLY A 34 -1.11 9.00 17.54
N GLU A 35 -0.38 8.19 16.75
CA GLU A 35 0.78 8.61 15.96
C GLU A 35 0.56 8.46 14.44
N GLY A 36 -0.52 7.79 14.06
CA GLY A 36 -0.91 7.59 12.67
C GLY A 36 -0.31 6.34 12.05
N THR A 37 -0.23 6.34 10.73
CA THR A 37 0.23 5.19 9.92
C THR A 37 1.22 5.65 8.87
N VAL A 38 2.34 4.96 8.78
CA VAL A 38 3.35 5.12 7.75
C VAL A 38 3.29 3.91 6.81
N LEU A 39 3.05 4.16 5.53
CA LEU A 39 3.18 3.18 4.45
C LEU A 39 4.46 3.48 3.69
N ARG A 40 5.31 2.48 3.47
CA ARG A 40 6.54 2.59 2.68
C ARG A 40 6.45 1.68 1.47
N VAL A 41 6.71 2.25 0.31
CA VAL A 41 6.78 1.55 -0.97
C VAL A 41 8.22 1.64 -1.46
N THR A 42 8.84 0.51 -1.72
CA THR A 42 10.18 0.43 -2.31
C THR A 42 10.04 -0.13 -3.72
N LEU A 43 10.50 0.61 -4.71
CA LEU A 43 10.48 0.18 -6.11
C LEU A 43 11.91 0.01 -6.64
N PRO A 44 12.13 -0.95 -7.56
CA PRO A 44 13.37 -1.01 -8.32
C PRO A 44 13.62 0.32 -9.04
N LYS A 45 14.89 0.76 -9.07
CA LYS A 45 15.29 1.98 -9.78
C LYS A 45 14.99 1.92 -11.29
N ASP A 46 14.94 0.71 -11.83
CA ASP A 46 14.75 0.45 -13.25
C ASP A 46 13.82 -0.76 -13.43
N LEU A 47 12.77 -0.58 -14.23
CA LEU A 47 11.76 -1.60 -14.53
C LEU A 47 12.05 -2.37 -15.83
N SER A 48 13.09 -2.00 -16.58
CA SER A 48 13.46 -2.66 -17.86
C SER A 48 13.94 -4.11 -17.72
N LYS A 49 14.15 -4.57 -16.48
CA LYS A 49 14.62 -5.92 -16.14
C LYS A 49 13.53 -6.82 -15.55
N ILE A 50 12.27 -6.40 -15.64
CA ILE A 50 11.10 -7.06 -15.06
C ILE A 50 10.25 -7.68 -16.17
#